data_AF-A0A8H2XRC9-F1
#
_entry.id   AF-A0A8H2XRC9-F1
#
_cell.length_a   1.000
_cell.length_b   1.000
_cell.length_c   1.000
_cell.angle_alpha   90.00
_cell.angle_beta   90.00
_cell.angle_gamma   90.00
#
_symmetry.space_group_name_H-M   'P 1'
#
loop_
_entity.id
_entity.type
_entity.pdbx_description
1 polymer ?
#
loop_
_entity_poly.entity_id
_entity_poly.type
_entity_poly.pdbx_seq_one_letter_code
_entity_poly.pdbx_strand_id
1 'polypeptide(L)'
;MSTGAAFAYSSVPLRKVKEVQFGILSPEEIKAYSVCKIEFPEVLEEGTGKVKASGLMDPRLGTVDRNFKCQTCGEGMAECPGHFGHIELARPVFHIGFLNKVKKILECICVNCGKLKADINDNQFADKIRHVRDPKKRMALVWAHCKGKMICEADEAKDDEGAGAAPAKVGHGGCGHIQPLVRKEGLKLFLVYKKGRTDDEEMDGRTSQPEKRLYPASDVYNTLKKIPDSDLA
;
A
#
# COMPACT_ATOMS: atom_id res chain seq x y z
N MET A 1 40.21 -21.27 21.90
CA MET A 1 39.74 -21.96 20.68
C MET A 1 38.23 -22.06 20.79
N SER A 2 37.50 -21.24 20.04
CA SER A 2 36.04 -21.28 20.03
C SER A 2 35.61 -22.63 19.46
N THR A 3 34.92 -23.42 20.27
CA THR A 3 34.24 -24.64 19.83
C THR A 3 33.18 -24.23 18.82
N GLY A 4 33.53 -24.27 17.54
CA GLY A 4 32.62 -23.96 16.44
C GLY A 4 31.44 -24.91 16.49
N ALA A 5 30.22 -24.38 16.46
CA ALA A 5 29.02 -25.19 16.33
C ALA A 5 29.14 -26.09 15.09
N ALA A 6 29.04 -27.40 15.27
CA ALA A 6 29.03 -28.36 14.19
C ALA A 6 27.61 -28.40 13.62
N PHE A 7 27.39 -27.70 12.50
CA PHE A 7 26.13 -27.79 11.77
C PHE A 7 26.06 -29.09 10.98
N ALA A 8 24.83 -29.57 10.73
CA ALA A 8 24.60 -30.69 9.83
C ALA A 8 25.16 -30.39 8.43
N TYR A 9 25.57 -31.43 7.70
CA TYR A 9 26.07 -31.28 6.33
C TYR A 9 25.01 -30.64 5.43
N SER A 10 25.40 -29.61 4.67
CA SER A 10 24.58 -28.98 3.65
C SER A 10 25.33 -28.96 2.32
N SER A 11 24.63 -29.23 1.23
CA SER A 11 25.17 -29.13 -0.13
C SER A 11 25.39 -27.68 -0.58
N VAL A 12 24.82 -26.71 0.14
CA VAL A 12 24.91 -25.29 -0.19
C VAL A 12 26.27 -24.72 0.23
N PRO A 13 27.01 -24.05 -0.66
CA PRO A 13 28.31 -23.49 -0.32
C PRO A 13 28.19 -22.37 0.71
N LEU A 14 29.06 -22.40 1.73
CA LEU A 14 29.10 -21.37 2.76
C LEU A 14 29.48 -20.01 2.16
N ARG A 15 28.62 -19.00 2.35
CA ARG A 15 28.84 -17.63 1.90
C ARG A 15 28.55 -16.64 3.03
N LYS A 16 29.21 -15.48 2.99
CA LYS A 16 28.92 -14.35 3.89
C LYS A 16 27.90 -13.41 3.23
N VAL A 17 26.97 -12.90 4.04
CA VAL A 17 26.00 -11.87 3.60
C VAL A 17 26.78 -10.62 3.20
N LYS A 18 26.52 -10.10 2.00
CA LYS A 18 27.16 -8.89 1.47
C LYS A 18 26.28 -7.65 1.66
N GLU A 19 24.98 -7.81 1.41
CA GLU A 19 24.01 -6.71 1.37
C GLU A 19 22.67 -7.20 1.95
N VAL A 20 21.88 -6.25 2.45
CA VAL A 20 20.52 -6.50 2.96
C VAL A 20 19.58 -5.56 2.24
N GLN A 21 18.69 -6.12 1.42
CA GLN A 21 17.67 -5.37 0.71
C GLN A 21 16.36 -5.35 1.50
N PHE A 22 15.84 -4.15 1.74
CA PHE A 22 14.52 -3.98 2.35
C PHE A 22 13.48 -3.85 1.24
N GLY A 23 12.32 -4.48 1.45
CA GLY A 23 11.20 -4.45 0.53
C GLY A 23 9.87 -4.63 1.25
N ILE A 24 8.79 -4.56 0.49
CA ILE A 24 7.44 -4.89 0.96
C ILE A 24 7.04 -6.15 0.21
N LEU A 25 6.65 -7.19 0.96
CA LEU A 25 6.17 -8.44 0.36
C LEU A 25 4.81 -8.21 -0.30
N SER A 26 4.71 -8.58 -1.57
CA SER A 26 3.44 -8.63 -2.28
C SER A 26 2.58 -9.80 -1.79
N PRO A 27 1.24 -9.73 -1.92
CA PRO A 27 0.37 -10.86 -1.58
C PRO A 27 0.68 -12.14 -2.36
N GLU A 28 1.18 -12.01 -3.58
CA GLU A 28 1.59 -13.13 -4.45
C GLU A 28 2.86 -13.81 -3.93
N GLU A 29 3.87 -13.02 -3.53
CA GLU A 29 5.09 -13.54 -2.90
C GLU A 29 4.79 -14.23 -1.56
N ILE A 30 3.91 -13.66 -0.72
CA ILE A 30 3.51 -14.27 0.55
C ILE A 30 2.89 -15.65 0.31
N LYS A 31 2.02 -15.78 -0.70
CA LYS A 31 1.42 -17.06 -1.08
C LYS A 31 2.47 -18.04 -1.63
N ALA A 32 3.39 -17.56 -2.47
CA ALA A 32 4.44 -18.39 -3.07
C ALA A 32 5.45 -18.93 -2.05
N TYR A 33 5.81 -18.15 -1.04
CA TYR A 33 6.69 -18.60 0.05
C TYR A 33 5.98 -19.49 1.07
N SER A 34 4.65 -19.49 1.09
CA SER A 34 3.89 -20.16 2.12
C SER A 34 3.78 -21.66 1.88
N VAL A 35 4.03 -22.44 2.94
CA VAL A 35 3.91 -23.90 2.91
C VAL A 35 2.50 -24.41 3.24
N CYS A 36 1.67 -23.54 3.82
CA CYS A 36 0.35 -23.90 4.33
C CYS A 36 -0.58 -22.68 4.39
N LYS A 37 -1.82 -22.86 3.91
CA LYS A 37 -2.92 -21.94 4.18
C LYS A 37 -3.53 -22.29 5.54
N ILE A 38 -3.61 -21.31 6.43
CA ILE A 38 -4.23 -21.48 7.74
C ILE A 38 -5.71 -21.11 7.64
N GLU A 39 -6.56 -22.08 7.96
CA GLU A 39 -8.02 -21.97 7.84
C GLU A 39 -8.71 -22.04 9.19
N PHE A 40 -8.08 -22.74 10.14
CA PHE A 40 -8.65 -23.03 11.44
C PHE A 40 -7.86 -22.34 12.55
N PRO A 41 -8.54 -21.63 13.47
CA PRO A 41 -7.88 -21.05 14.63
C PRO A 41 -7.55 -22.12 15.69
N GLU A 42 -8.18 -23.28 15.64
CA GLU A 42 -7.96 -24.35 16.62
C GLU A 42 -6.60 -25.03 16.40
N VAL A 43 -5.99 -25.42 17.52
CA VAL A 43 -4.66 -26.04 17.57
C VAL A 43 -4.74 -27.56 17.49
N LEU A 44 -5.71 -28.15 18.19
CA LEU A 44 -5.93 -29.59 18.27
C LEU A 44 -7.31 -29.93 17.70
N GLU A 45 -7.44 -31.14 17.16
CA GLU A 45 -8.73 -31.71 16.79
C GLU A 45 -9.51 -32.15 18.04
N GLU A 46 -10.80 -31.83 18.05
CA GLU A 46 -11.71 -32.25 19.10
C GLU A 46 -11.84 -33.77 19.12
N GLY A 47 -11.59 -34.38 20.29
CA GLY A 47 -11.73 -35.82 20.52
C GLY A 47 -10.47 -36.65 20.27
N THR A 48 -9.62 -36.30 19.31
CA THR A 48 -8.39 -37.09 19.02
C THR A 48 -7.15 -36.56 19.75
N GLY A 49 -7.14 -35.27 20.13
CA GLY A 49 -5.98 -34.61 20.74
C GLY A 49 -4.79 -34.45 19.78
N LYS A 50 -4.96 -34.78 18.49
CA LYS A 50 -3.95 -34.57 17.45
C LYS A 50 -3.94 -33.12 17.00
N VAL A 51 -2.79 -32.66 16.50
CA VAL A 51 -2.68 -31.34 15.88
C VAL A 51 -3.63 -31.21 14.70
N LYS A 52 -4.35 -30.09 14.64
CA LYS A 52 -5.32 -29.83 13.57
C LYS A 52 -4.59 -29.46 12.28
N ALA A 53 -4.88 -30.17 11.20
CA ALA A 53 -4.40 -29.83 9.87
C ALA A 53 -4.93 -28.45 9.44
N SER A 54 -4.10 -27.63 8.80
CA SER A 54 -4.39 -26.23 8.44
C SER A 54 -4.77 -25.35 9.65
N GLY A 55 -4.36 -25.78 10.86
CA GLY A 55 -4.48 -25.03 12.10
C GLY A 55 -3.20 -24.29 12.48
N LEU A 56 -3.19 -23.63 13.64
CA LEU A 56 -2.04 -22.81 14.08
C LEU A 56 -0.77 -23.62 14.42
N MET A 57 -0.91 -24.90 14.73
CA MET A 57 0.22 -25.82 14.99
C MET A 57 0.37 -26.87 13.88
N ASP A 58 0.08 -26.48 12.63
CA ASP A 58 0.26 -27.37 11.49
C ASP A 58 1.74 -27.83 11.38
N PRO A 59 2.02 -29.15 11.32
CA PRO A 59 3.39 -29.69 11.28
C PRO A 59 4.25 -29.21 10.10
N ARG A 60 3.65 -28.65 9.05
CA ARG A 60 4.38 -28.04 7.93
C ARG A 60 5.07 -26.74 8.34
N LEU A 61 4.56 -26.02 9.34
CA LEU A 61 5.16 -24.78 9.84
C LEU A 61 6.40 -25.04 10.70
N GLY A 62 6.52 -26.25 11.25
CA GLY A 62 7.55 -26.63 12.20
C GLY A 62 7.00 -27.59 13.24
N THR A 63 7.87 -28.04 14.15
CA THR A 63 7.49 -28.91 15.26
C THR A 63 8.04 -28.36 16.57
N VAL A 64 7.20 -28.40 17.61
CA VAL A 64 7.59 -28.09 18.99
C VAL A 64 7.74 -29.35 19.84
N ASP A 65 7.61 -30.53 19.24
CA ASP A 65 7.78 -31.81 19.92
C ASP A 65 9.02 -32.52 19.37
N ARG A 66 9.84 -33.05 20.27
CA ARG A 66 11.09 -33.76 19.94
C ARG A 66 10.82 -35.09 19.25
N ASN A 67 9.63 -35.66 19.43
CA ASN A 67 9.21 -36.92 18.83
C ASN A 67 8.68 -36.75 17.40
N PHE A 68 8.33 -35.52 17.01
CA PHE A 68 7.80 -35.22 15.68
C PHE A 68 8.84 -34.49 14.84
N LYS A 69 8.79 -34.71 13.54
CA LYS A 69 9.61 -34.03 12.55
C LYS A 69 8.75 -33.05 11.76
N CYS A 70 9.35 -31.94 11.33
CA CYS A 70 8.66 -31.00 10.46
C CYS A 70 8.32 -31.67 9.12
N GLN A 71 7.09 -31.50 8.65
CA GLN A 71 6.64 -32.09 7.38
C GLN A 71 7.20 -31.39 6.15
N THR A 72 7.81 -30.21 6.30
CA THR A 72 8.39 -29.45 5.17
C THR A 72 9.85 -29.78 4.96
N CYS A 73 10.70 -29.64 5.99
CA CYS A 73 12.14 -29.89 5.88
C CYS A 73 12.60 -31.25 6.41
N GLY A 74 11.74 -31.99 7.13
CA GLY A 74 12.11 -33.28 7.74
C GLY A 74 12.97 -33.16 9.00
N GLU A 75 13.36 -31.95 9.39
CA GLU A 75 14.22 -31.69 10.54
C GLU A 75 13.44 -31.63 11.86
N GLY A 76 14.16 -31.83 12.96
CA GLY A 76 13.64 -31.69 14.32
C GLY A 76 13.61 -30.24 14.81
N MET A 77 13.14 -30.04 16.04
CA MET A 77 12.97 -28.71 16.66
C MET A 77 14.23 -27.84 16.67
N ALA A 78 15.42 -28.42 16.84
CA ALA A 78 16.65 -27.65 17.00
C ALA A 78 17.22 -27.13 15.66
N GLU A 79 17.03 -27.88 14.57
CA GLU A 79 17.60 -27.57 13.26
C GLU A 79 16.59 -26.92 12.31
N CYS A 80 15.29 -27.13 12.54
CA CYS A 80 14.23 -26.53 11.73
C CYS A 80 14.15 -25.01 11.98
N PRO A 81 14.31 -24.16 10.95
CA PRO A 81 14.22 -22.71 11.10
C PRO A 81 12.77 -22.20 11.24
N GLY A 82 11.78 -23.09 11.04
CA GLY A 82 10.38 -22.73 10.89
C GLY A 82 10.04 -22.31 9.45
N HIS A 83 8.79 -22.52 9.08
CA HIS A 83 8.28 -22.24 7.74
C HIS A 83 7.06 -21.34 7.80
N PHE A 84 6.97 -20.39 6.88
CA PHE A 84 5.89 -19.41 6.87
C PHE A 84 4.58 -20.04 6.35
N GLY A 85 3.51 -19.83 7.11
CA GLY A 85 2.13 -20.01 6.65
C GLY A 85 1.56 -18.69 6.12
N HIS A 86 0.36 -18.74 5.55
CA HIS A 86 -0.41 -17.53 5.25
C HIS A 86 -1.87 -17.69 5.65
N ILE A 87 -2.49 -16.57 6.01
CA ILE A 87 -3.93 -16.46 6.24
C ILE A 87 -4.49 -15.59 5.12
N GLU A 88 -5.44 -16.13 4.38
CA GLU A 88 -6.13 -15.39 3.34
C GLU A 88 -7.28 -14.57 3.94
N LEU A 89 -7.13 -13.25 3.94
CA LEU A 89 -8.16 -12.36 4.45
C LEU A 89 -9.29 -12.20 3.45
N ALA A 90 -10.54 -12.24 3.93
CA ALA A 90 -11.72 -12.06 3.09
C ALA A 90 -11.83 -10.66 2.47
N ARG A 91 -11.22 -9.64 3.08
CA ARG A 91 -11.19 -8.25 2.61
C ARG A 91 -9.84 -7.61 2.90
N PRO A 92 -9.39 -6.65 2.09
CA PRO A 92 -8.16 -5.92 2.37
C PRO A 92 -8.30 -5.10 3.66
N VAL A 93 -7.21 -5.01 4.41
CA VAL A 93 -7.13 -4.28 5.69
C VAL A 93 -5.93 -3.34 5.64
N PHE A 94 -6.04 -2.18 6.28
CA PHE A 94 -4.91 -1.27 6.40
C PHE A 94 -3.85 -1.80 7.35
N HIS A 95 -2.60 -1.83 6.90
CA HIS A 95 -1.47 -2.03 7.80
C HIS A 95 -1.23 -0.76 8.63
N ILE A 96 -1.28 -0.86 9.96
CA ILE A 96 -1.21 0.29 10.87
C ILE A 96 0.06 1.13 10.69
N GLY A 97 1.20 0.46 10.44
CA GLY A 97 2.49 1.13 10.18
C GLY A 97 2.52 1.92 8.87
N PHE A 98 1.68 1.57 7.90
CA PHE A 98 1.64 2.23 6.59
C PHE A 98 0.44 3.15 6.41
N LEU A 99 -0.55 3.14 7.32
CA LEU A 99 -1.77 3.94 7.19
C LEU A 99 -1.50 5.44 6.97
N ASN A 100 -0.53 6.00 7.69
CA ASN A 100 -0.14 7.40 7.51
C ASN A 100 0.53 7.66 6.15
N LYS A 101 1.27 6.68 5.61
CA LYS A 101 1.90 6.77 4.29
C LYS A 101 0.85 6.68 3.18
N VAL A 102 -0.08 5.73 3.29
CA VAL A 102 -1.22 5.57 2.37
C VAL A 102 -2.03 6.86 2.30
N LYS A 103 -2.37 7.46 3.45
CA LYS A 103 -3.04 8.77 3.49
C LYS A 103 -2.31 9.83 2.67
N LYS A 104 -0.98 9.97 2.86
CA LYS A 104 -0.19 10.95 2.12
C LYS A 104 -0.18 10.67 0.62
N ILE A 105 -0.10 9.40 0.20
CA ILE A 105 -0.16 9.02 -1.22
C ILE A 105 -1.52 9.38 -1.81
N LEU A 106 -2.62 9.08 -1.11
CA LEU A 106 -3.98 9.45 -1.53
C LEU A 106 -4.17 10.97 -1.66
N GLU A 107 -3.46 11.77 -0.86
CA GLU A 107 -3.45 13.23 -0.99
C GLU A 107 -2.60 13.73 -2.17
N CYS A 108 -1.73 12.88 -2.74
CA CYS A 108 -0.91 13.18 -3.91
C CYS A 108 -1.59 12.85 -5.24
N ILE A 109 -2.32 11.74 -5.27
CA ILE A 109 -2.97 11.23 -6.48
C ILE A 109 -4.43 11.68 -6.58
N CYS A 110 -5.01 11.51 -7.75
CA CYS A 110 -6.44 11.67 -7.95
C CYS A 110 -7.20 10.42 -7.45
N VAL A 111 -8.20 10.61 -6.56
CA VAL A 111 -9.00 9.47 -6.02
C VAL A 111 -9.84 8.74 -7.06
N ASN A 112 -10.06 9.34 -8.23
CA ASN A 112 -10.82 8.75 -9.34
C ASN A 112 -9.92 8.02 -10.36
N CYS A 113 -9.02 8.74 -11.04
CA CYS A 113 -8.16 8.18 -12.09
C CYS A 113 -6.80 7.63 -11.61
N GLY A 114 -6.37 7.90 -10.38
CA GLY A 114 -5.09 7.40 -9.82
C GLY A 114 -3.83 8.18 -10.25
N LYS A 115 -3.94 9.12 -11.20
CA LYS A 115 -2.80 9.93 -11.66
C LYS A 115 -2.31 10.90 -10.59
N LEU A 116 -1.01 11.16 -10.55
CA LEU A 116 -0.42 12.21 -9.70
C LEU A 116 -1.01 13.58 -10.06
N LYS A 117 -1.42 14.36 -9.04
CA LYS A 117 -1.99 15.71 -9.23
C LYS A 117 -0.93 16.78 -9.48
N ALA A 118 0.35 16.46 -9.23
CA ALA A 118 1.43 17.36 -9.60
C ALA A 118 1.57 17.35 -11.12
N ASP A 119 1.72 18.55 -11.69
CA ASP A 119 2.03 18.69 -13.11
C ASP A 119 3.55 18.75 -13.25
N ILE A 120 4.10 17.84 -14.04
CA ILE A 120 5.54 17.80 -14.34
C ILE A 120 5.89 18.89 -15.38
N ASN A 121 4.90 19.41 -16.12
CA ASN A 121 5.11 20.53 -17.04
C ASN A 121 5.25 21.88 -16.31
N ASP A 122 4.88 21.96 -15.03
CA ASP A 122 5.19 23.12 -14.20
C ASP A 122 6.70 23.14 -13.88
N ASN A 123 7.44 23.95 -14.63
CA ASN A 123 8.88 24.13 -14.46
C ASN A 123 9.27 24.43 -13.01
N GLN A 124 8.47 25.19 -12.25
CA GLN A 124 8.78 25.50 -10.85
C GLN A 124 8.71 24.27 -9.95
N PHE A 125 7.80 23.35 -10.23
CA PHE A 125 7.71 22.08 -9.51
C PHE A 125 8.76 21.08 -9.99
N ALA A 126 8.92 20.94 -11.31
CA ALA A 126 9.90 20.06 -11.93
C ALA A 126 11.32 20.35 -11.43
N ASP A 127 11.74 21.61 -11.41
CA ASP A 127 13.07 22.01 -10.93
C ASP A 127 13.27 21.70 -9.44
N LYS A 128 12.22 21.88 -8.62
CA LYS A 128 12.26 21.56 -7.18
C LYS A 128 12.45 20.08 -6.90
N ILE A 129 11.95 19.18 -7.75
CA ILE A 129 12.06 17.73 -7.55
C ILE A 129 13.27 17.12 -8.25
N ARG A 130 13.72 17.70 -9.38
CA ARG A 130 14.76 17.13 -10.25
C ARG A 130 16.08 16.88 -9.53
N HIS A 131 16.44 17.76 -8.59
CA HIS A 131 17.70 17.69 -7.86
C HIS A 131 17.62 16.92 -6.52
N VAL A 132 16.43 16.44 -6.13
CA VAL A 132 16.22 15.79 -4.84
C VAL A 132 16.45 14.29 -4.96
N ARG A 133 17.67 13.87 -4.62
CA ARG A 133 18.08 12.45 -4.65
C ARG A 133 17.48 11.60 -3.54
N ASP A 134 17.18 12.20 -2.38
CA ASP A 134 16.60 11.48 -1.24
C ASP A 134 15.09 11.24 -1.47
N PRO A 135 14.65 9.98 -1.64
CA PRO A 135 13.25 9.66 -1.92
C PRO A 135 12.29 10.12 -0.82
N LYS A 136 12.74 10.16 0.44
CA LYS A 136 11.90 10.62 1.57
C LYS A 136 11.61 12.11 1.47
N LYS A 137 12.63 12.91 1.12
CA LYS A 137 12.49 14.35 0.89
C LYS A 137 11.68 14.62 -0.37
N ARG A 138 11.94 13.89 -1.46
CA ARG A 138 11.18 13.97 -2.72
C ARG A 138 9.68 13.78 -2.46
N MET A 139 9.31 12.69 -1.79
CA MET A 139 7.90 12.42 -1.42
C MET A 139 7.28 13.53 -0.56
N ALA A 140 8.03 14.11 0.39
CA ALA A 140 7.52 15.18 1.23
C ALA A 140 7.21 16.46 0.44
N LEU A 141 8.05 16.81 -0.53
CA LEU A 141 7.86 17.96 -1.42
C LEU A 141 6.67 17.74 -2.37
N VAL A 142 6.61 16.57 -3.01
CA VAL A 142 5.48 16.17 -3.87
C VAL A 142 4.17 16.26 -3.11
N TRP A 143 4.13 15.71 -1.90
CA TRP A 143 2.96 15.79 -1.02
C TRP A 143 2.59 17.24 -0.65
N ALA A 144 3.57 18.07 -0.31
CA ALA A 144 3.31 19.47 0.04
C ALA A 144 2.70 20.26 -1.13
N HIS A 145 3.11 19.95 -2.37
CA HIS A 145 2.55 20.53 -3.58
C HIS A 145 1.15 19.99 -3.88
N CYS A 146 0.92 18.68 -3.76
CA CYS A 146 -0.34 18.06 -4.16
C CYS A 146 -1.49 18.21 -3.15
N LYS A 147 -1.20 18.30 -1.85
CA LYS A 147 -2.24 18.32 -0.81
C LYS A 147 -3.22 19.50 -0.92
N GLY A 148 -2.78 20.60 -1.55
CA GLY A 148 -3.60 21.79 -1.78
C GLY A 148 -4.42 21.74 -3.08
N LYS A 149 -4.10 20.81 -4.00
CA LYS A 149 -4.80 20.67 -5.27
C LYS A 149 -6.11 19.91 -5.06
N MET A 150 -7.22 20.64 -5.20
CA MET A 150 -8.59 20.16 -5.01
C MET A 150 -9.30 19.81 -6.32
N ILE A 151 -8.60 19.88 -7.46
CA ILE A 151 -9.13 19.54 -8.79
C ILE A 151 -8.03 18.73 -9.50
N CYS A 152 -8.43 17.68 -10.20
CA CYS A 152 -7.56 16.91 -11.09
C CYS A 152 -7.59 17.57 -12.47
N GLU A 153 -6.61 18.41 -12.78
CA GLU A 153 -6.61 19.26 -13.99
C GLU A 153 -6.48 18.38 -15.25
N ALA A 154 -7.54 18.37 -16.06
CA ALA A 154 -7.53 17.77 -17.38
C ALA A 154 -6.85 18.71 -18.38
N ASP A 155 -6.31 18.16 -19.46
CA ASP A 155 -5.79 18.97 -20.56
C ASP A 155 -6.97 19.60 -21.30
N GLU A 156 -6.91 20.90 -21.59
CA GLU A 156 -7.90 21.54 -22.45
C GLU A 156 -7.81 20.95 -23.87
N ALA A 157 -8.96 20.55 -24.43
CA ALA A 157 -9.01 20.14 -25.82
C ALA A 157 -8.60 21.33 -26.70
N LYS A 158 -7.67 21.12 -27.64
CA LYS A 158 -7.41 22.11 -28.69
C LYS A 158 -8.65 22.18 -29.57
N ASP A 159 -9.52 23.15 -29.34
CA ASP A 159 -10.50 23.54 -30.35
C ASP A 159 -9.72 24.16 -31.51
N ASP A 160 -9.63 23.44 -32.62
CA ASP A 160 -8.85 23.78 -33.81
C ASP A 160 -9.53 24.85 -34.69
N GLU A 161 -10.18 25.85 -34.09
CA GLU A 161 -10.83 26.93 -34.83
C GLU A 161 -10.63 28.28 -34.13
N GLY A 162 -9.53 28.97 -34.46
CA GLY A 162 -9.37 30.38 -34.15
C GLY A 162 -7.92 30.82 -34.06
N ALA A 163 -7.40 31.36 -35.17
CA ALA A 163 -6.12 32.07 -35.20
C ALA A 163 -6.13 33.22 -34.16
N GLY A 164 -5.47 33.01 -33.02
CA GLY A 164 -5.30 34.03 -31.97
C GLY A 164 -5.47 33.58 -30.51
N ALA A 165 -5.67 32.29 -30.22
CA ALA A 165 -5.88 31.83 -28.85
C ALA A 165 -4.58 31.81 -28.00
N ALA A 166 -4.70 32.25 -26.73
CA ALA A 166 -3.67 32.12 -25.69
C ALA A 166 -3.15 30.67 -25.59
N PRO A 167 -1.91 30.42 -25.12
CA PRO A 167 -1.41 29.07 -24.98
C PRO A 167 -2.38 28.25 -24.12
N ALA A 168 -2.92 27.17 -24.69
CA ALA A 168 -3.82 26.25 -24.01
C ALA A 168 -3.22 25.84 -22.67
N LYS A 169 -4.01 25.86 -21.60
CA LYS A 169 -3.53 25.38 -20.30
C LYS A 169 -3.30 23.87 -20.41
N VAL A 170 -2.05 23.48 -20.53
CA VAL A 170 -1.63 22.08 -20.43
C VAL A 170 -1.84 21.68 -18.97
N GLY A 171 -2.78 20.77 -18.74
CA GLY A 171 -2.99 20.20 -17.42
C GLY A 171 -1.94 19.14 -17.13
N HIS A 172 -2.14 18.41 -16.03
CA HIS A 172 -1.33 17.23 -15.74
C HIS A 172 -1.86 15.98 -16.47
N GLY A 173 -2.73 16.13 -17.48
CA GLY A 173 -3.49 15.05 -18.13
C GLY A 173 -4.42 14.30 -17.19
N GLY A 174 -5.12 15.03 -16.32
CA GLY A 174 -6.10 14.54 -15.36
C GLY A 174 -7.50 14.31 -15.93
N CYS A 175 -8.50 14.15 -15.06
CA CYS A 175 -9.88 13.79 -15.43
C CYS A 175 -10.95 14.82 -15.03
N GLY A 176 -10.57 15.99 -14.50
CA GLY A 176 -11.49 17.03 -14.02
C GLY A 176 -12.12 16.75 -12.64
N HIS A 177 -11.91 15.57 -12.06
CA HIS A 177 -12.57 15.19 -10.81
C HIS A 177 -12.16 16.10 -9.63
N ILE A 178 -13.16 16.60 -8.89
CA ILE A 178 -12.95 17.36 -7.65
C ILE A 178 -12.34 16.44 -6.61
N GLN A 179 -11.25 16.87 -5.98
CA GLN A 179 -10.50 16.08 -5.02
C GLN A 179 -10.97 16.35 -3.59
N PRO A 180 -11.26 15.30 -2.82
CA PRO A 180 -11.63 15.44 -1.42
C PRO A 180 -10.42 15.70 -0.53
N LEU A 181 -10.70 16.22 0.67
CA LEU A 181 -9.76 16.16 1.79
C LEU A 181 -9.77 14.75 2.39
N VAL A 182 -8.62 14.08 2.39
CA VAL A 182 -8.46 12.77 3.02
C VAL A 182 -8.23 12.95 4.54
N ARG A 183 -9.20 12.54 5.35
CA ARG A 183 -9.13 12.58 6.82
C ARG A 183 -8.91 11.19 7.39
N LYS A 184 -8.12 11.11 8.45
CA LYS A 184 -7.89 9.88 9.23
C LYS A 184 -8.54 10.04 10.59
N GLU A 185 -9.37 9.07 10.96
CA GLU A 185 -10.00 9.00 12.29
C GLU A 185 -9.81 7.58 12.82
N GLY A 186 -8.96 7.43 13.84
CA GLY A 186 -8.50 6.12 14.30
C GLY A 186 -7.84 5.32 13.17
N LEU A 187 -8.43 4.17 12.85
CA LEU A 187 -7.98 3.25 11.80
C LEU A 187 -8.74 3.41 10.46
N LYS A 188 -9.62 4.41 10.36
CA LYS A 188 -10.45 4.65 9.18
C LYS A 188 -9.99 5.89 8.41
N LEU A 189 -10.16 5.85 7.10
CA LEU A 189 -9.98 7.00 6.21
C LEU A 189 -11.33 7.49 5.72
N PHE A 190 -11.45 8.80 5.56
CA PHE A 190 -12.67 9.46 5.08
C PHE A 190 -12.32 10.44 3.96
N LEU A 191 -13.17 10.51 2.95
CA LEU A 191 -13.16 11.54 1.93
C LEU A 191 -14.13 12.64 2.36
N VAL A 192 -13.64 13.87 2.44
CA VAL A 192 -14.46 15.04 2.81
C VAL A 192 -14.48 16.01 1.62
N TYR A 193 -15.63 16.14 0.98
CA TYR A 193 -15.83 17.09 -0.11
C TYR A 193 -16.33 18.42 0.48
N LYS A 194 -15.68 19.53 0.09
CA LYS A 194 -16.20 20.86 0.40
C LYS A 194 -17.31 21.16 -0.59
N LYS A 195 -18.52 21.44 -0.11
CA LYS A 195 -19.57 22.01 -0.96
C LYS A 195 -19.11 23.41 -1.40
N GLY A 196 -19.18 23.71 -2.69
CA GLY A 196 -19.05 25.10 -3.15
C GLY A 196 -20.22 25.90 -2.58
N ARG A 197 -19.98 27.15 -2.17
CA ARG A 197 -21.08 28.07 -1.90
C ARG A 197 -21.85 28.24 -3.21
N THR A 198 -23.06 27.71 -3.28
CA THR A 198 -24.03 28.09 -4.32
C THR A 198 -24.70 29.39 -3.86
N ASP A 199 -24.93 30.32 -4.79
CA ASP A 199 -25.53 31.64 -4.49
C ASP A 199 -26.89 31.51 -3.76
N ASP A 200 -27.61 30.40 -3.96
CA ASP A 200 -28.89 30.10 -3.28
C ASP A 200 -28.76 29.83 -1.76
N GLU A 201 -27.56 29.54 -1.24
CA GLU A 201 -27.36 29.23 0.19
C GLU A 201 -27.15 30.50 1.05
N GLU A 202 -27.01 31.69 0.45
CA GLU A 202 -26.95 32.97 1.22
C GLU A 202 -28.31 33.35 1.84
N MET A 203 -29.43 32.79 1.37
CA MET A 203 -30.76 33.20 1.83
C MET A 203 -31.25 32.49 3.11
N ASP A 204 -30.67 31.35 3.50
CA ASP A 204 -31.28 30.47 4.52
C ASP A 204 -30.40 30.19 5.77
N GLY A 205 -29.21 30.79 5.88
CA GLY A 205 -28.39 30.79 7.10
C GLY A 205 -27.94 29.42 7.66
N ARG A 206 -28.27 28.31 6.98
CA ARG A 206 -27.94 26.95 7.40
C ARG A 206 -26.61 26.53 6.78
N THR A 207 -25.58 26.43 7.61
CA THR A 207 -24.29 25.83 7.24
C THR A 207 -24.52 24.37 6.81
N SER A 208 -24.49 24.09 5.50
CA SER A 208 -24.56 22.72 4.99
C SER A 208 -23.33 21.93 5.47
N GLN A 209 -23.53 20.79 6.13
CA GLN A 209 -22.41 19.98 6.61
C GLN A 209 -21.64 19.39 5.42
N PRO A 210 -20.29 19.39 5.46
CA PRO A 210 -19.49 18.83 4.37
C PRO A 210 -19.77 17.32 4.22
N GLU A 211 -19.88 16.85 2.97
CA GLU A 211 -20.11 15.44 2.69
C GLU A 211 -18.87 14.63 3.09
N LYS A 212 -19.02 13.85 4.17
CA LYS A 212 -17.98 12.99 4.72
C LYS A 212 -18.35 11.53 4.46
N ARG A 213 -17.59 10.89 3.58
CA ARG A 213 -17.79 9.49 3.19
C ARG A 213 -16.64 8.62 3.68
N LEU A 214 -16.95 7.43 4.21
CA LEU A 214 -15.95 6.42 4.55
C LEU A 214 -15.23 5.95 3.28
N TYR A 215 -13.90 5.88 3.33
CA TYR A 215 -13.07 5.33 2.26
C TYR A 215 -12.54 3.96 2.69
N PRO A 216 -13.23 2.86 2.33
CA PRO A 216 -12.84 1.53 2.78
C PRO A 216 -11.52 1.10 2.13
N ALA A 217 -10.83 0.16 2.79
CA ALA A 217 -9.54 -0.35 2.32
C ALA A 217 -9.61 -0.98 0.91
N SER A 218 -10.76 -1.56 0.53
CA SER A 218 -11.01 -2.08 -0.83
C SER A 218 -10.91 -0.99 -1.89
N ASP A 219 -11.54 0.15 -1.64
CA ASP A 219 -11.63 1.23 -2.61
C ASP A 219 -10.29 1.96 -2.69
N VAL A 220 -9.60 2.11 -1.55
CA VAL A 220 -8.22 2.60 -1.52
C VAL A 220 -7.30 1.69 -2.31
N TYR A 221 -7.37 0.37 -2.10
CA TYR A 221 -6.56 -0.60 -2.84
C TYR A 221 -6.79 -0.51 -4.35
N ASN A 222 -8.04 -0.43 -4.78
CA ASN A 222 -8.39 -0.25 -6.20
C ASN A 222 -7.89 1.08 -6.77
N THR A 223 -7.82 2.12 -5.95
CA THR A 223 -7.31 3.43 -6.37
C THR A 223 -5.79 3.40 -6.49
N LEU A 224 -5.09 2.78 -5.55
CA LEU A 224 -3.63 2.62 -5.61
C LEU A 224 -3.19 1.78 -6.80
N LYS A 225 -4.01 0.81 -7.25
CA LYS A 225 -3.76 0.03 -8.47
C LYS A 225 -3.82 0.84 -9.76
N LYS A 226 -4.46 2.01 -9.76
CA LYS A 226 -4.57 2.88 -10.94
C LYS A 226 -3.36 3.79 -11.13
N ILE A 227 -2.44 3.83 -10.17
CA ILE A 227 -1.24 4.68 -10.27
C ILE A 227 -0.37 4.12 -11.41
N PRO A 228 -0.02 4.92 -12.42
CA PRO A 228 0.84 4.47 -13.50
C PRO A 228 2.28 4.31 -13.01
N ASP A 229 3.03 3.39 -13.63
CA ASP A 229 4.44 3.13 -13.27
C ASP A 229 5.33 4.38 -13.38
N SER A 230 4.99 5.29 -14.30
CA SER A 230 5.67 6.58 -14.45
C SER A 230 5.60 7.45 -13.19
N ASP A 231 4.53 7.32 -12.40
CA ASP A 231 4.29 8.08 -11.17
C ASP A 231 4.90 7.38 -9.93
N LEU A 232 5.35 6.13 -10.09
CA LEU A 232 5.99 5.33 -9.04
C LEU A 232 7.53 5.45 -9.03
N ALA A 233 8.13 5.90 -10.13
CA ALA A 233 9.59 6.02 -10.33
C ALA A 233 10.24 7.23 -9.62
#